data_AF-A0A929RNV8-F1
#
_entry.id   AF-A0A929RNV8-F1
#
_cell.length_a   1.000
_cell.length_b   1.000
_cell.length_c   1.000
_cell.angle_alpha   90.00
_cell.angle_beta   90.00
_cell.angle_gamma   90.00
#
_symmetry.space_group_name_H-M   'P 1'
#
loop_
_entity.id
_entity.type
_entity.pdbx_description
1 polymer ?
#
loop_
_entity_poly.entity_id
_entity_poly.type
_entity_poly.pdbx_seq_one_letter_code
_entity_poly.pdbx_strand_id
1 'polypeptide(L)'
;MTTGPEKAARDLAPRLRALAGEAAPASSQRVGTNAGAERAHQGAPASSIDRRQDGASAPDERAPRRVPVVTIDGYSGSGKSTLAAALARLLPGWQVLHLDDWYPGWDGLAQGAEVARRIAADLREGRTSSYVTWDWETNTSGRAVEVPLAPTIIEGCGACEADADLSVWIADPGEAERRRRALARDGATYAPHWQRWATQDLGRSIN
;
A
#
# COMPACT_ATOMS: atom_id res chain seq x y z
N MET A 1 -22.63 15.76 12.42
CA MET A 1 -22.29 14.45 13.01
C MET A 1 -21.12 13.88 12.22
N THR A 2 -19.92 13.85 12.81
CA THR A 2 -18.74 13.28 12.15
C THR A 2 -19.00 11.79 11.92
N THR A 3 -19.03 11.38 10.67
CA THR A 3 -19.12 9.97 10.27
C THR A 3 -17.97 9.22 10.94
N GLY A 4 -18.26 8.32 11.88
CA GLY A 4 -17.22 7.55 12.55
C GLY A 4 -16.37 6.73 11.56
N PRO A 5 -15.13 6.35 11.91
CA PRO A 5 -14.19 5.70 11.00
C PRO A 5 -14.75 4.41 10.37
N GLU A 6 -15.55 3.64 11.12
CA GLU A 6 -16.21 2.43 10.61
C GLU A 6 -17.27 2.72 9.53
N LYS A 7 -18.00 3.84 9.66
CA LYS A 7 -18.96 4.23 8.63
C LYS A 7 -18.22 4.79 7.41
N ALA A 8 -17.18 5.62 7.62
CA ALA A 8 -16.35 6.12 6.52
C ALA A 8 -15.68 4.97 5.73
N ALA A 9 -15.17 3.95 6.42
CA ALA A 9 -14.60 2.76 5.79
C ALA A 9 -15.64 1.99 4.96
N ARG A 10 -16.86 1.80 5.49
CA ARG A 10 -17.96 1.17 4.74
C ARG A 10 -18.37 1.96 3.50
N ASP A 11 -18.36 3.29 3.59
CA ASP A 11 -18.69 4.18 2.47
C ASP A 11 -17.60 4.16 1.39
N LEU A 12 -16.32 4.05 1.78
CA LEU A 12 -15.17 4.04 0.86
C LEU A 12 -14.87 2.67 0.25
N ALA A 13 -15.09 1.57 0.99
CA ALA A 13 -14.68 0.23 0.56
C ALA A 13 -15.19 -0.19 -0.83
N PRO A 14 -16.46 0.09 -1.24
CA PRO A 14 -16.91 -0.23 -2.60
C PRO A 14 -16.06 0.43 -3.69
N ARG A 15 -15.65 1.70 -3.50
CA ARG A 15 -14.81 2.42 -4.45
C ARG A 15 -13.41 1.83 -4.53
N LEU A 16 -12.82 1.44 -3.40
CA LEU A 16 -11.51 0.77 -3.40
C LEU A 16 -11.58 -0.59 -4.10
N ARG A 17 -12.64 -1.39 -3.89
CA ARG A 17 -12.82 -2.65 -4.63
C ARG A 17 -12.89 -2.43 -6.14
N ALA A 18 -13.57 -1.38 -6.59
CA ALA A 18 -13.63 -1.04 -8.01
C ALA A 18 -12.25 -0.72 -8.59
N LEU A 19 -11.44 0.09 -7.90
CA LEU A 19 -10.06 0.39 -8.31
C LEU A 19 -9.20 -0.87 -8.48
N ALA A 20 -9.31 -1.82 -7.54
CA ALA A 20 -8.59 -3.10 -7.64
C ALA A 20 -9.10 -3.99 -8.79
N GLY A 21 -10.39 -3.91 -9.12
CA GLY A 21 -11.00 -4.61 -10.24
C GLY A 21 -10.59 -4.03 -11.60
N GLU A 22 -10.53 -2.71 -11.74
CA GLU A 22 -10.09 -2.01 -12.96
C GLU A 22 -8.61 -2.25 -13.26
N ALA A 23 -7.79 -2.34 -12.21
CA ALA A 23 -6.38 -2.68 -12.30
C ALA A 23 -6.12 -4.16 -12.65
N ALA A 24 -7.15 -5.02 -12.70
CA ALA A 24 -7.00 -6.41 -13.11
C ALA A 24 -7.03 -6.54 -14.65
N PRO A 25 -6.03 -7.19 -15.29
CA PRO A 25 -6.12 -7.60 -16.68
C PRO A 25 -7.46 -8.26 -16.95
N ALA A 26 -8.12 -7.77 -17.99
CA ALA A 26 -9.24 -8.44 -18.61
C ALA A 26 -8.83 -9.90 -18.85
N SER A 27 -9.44 -10.83 -18.11
CA SER A 27 -9.22 -12.24 -18.30
C SER A 27 -9.72 -12.60 -19.70
N SER A 28 -8.80 -12.91 -20.63
CA SER A 28 -9.15 -13.51 -21.91
C SER A 28 -9.95 -14.78 -21.67
N GLN A 29 -11.26 -14.71 -21.88
CA GLN A 29 -12.11 -15.89 -22.00
C GLN A 29 -11.57 -16.70 -23.17
N ARG A 30 -10.87 -17.81 -22.88
CA ARG A 30 -10.64 -18.84 -23.89
C ARG A 30 -11.95 -19.59 -24.06
N VAL A 31 -12.62 -19.33 -25.18
CA VAL A 31 -13.69 -20.17 -25.70
C VAL A 31 -13.06 -21.54 -26.02
N GLY A 32 -13.34 -22.54 -25.19
CA GLY A 32 -12.95 -23.92 -25.46
C GLY A 32 -13.87 -24.50 -26.51
N THR A 33 -13.39 -24.63 -27.75
CA THR A 33 -14.02 -25.50 -28.75
C THR A 33 -13.52 -26.93 -28.55
N ASN A 34 -14.39 -27.80 -28.05
CA ASN A 34 -14.16 -29.24 -28.09
C ASN A 34 -14.54 -29.77 -29.47
N ALA A 35 -13.57 -30.28 -30.21
CA ALA A 35 -13.80 -31.17 -31.34
C ALA A 35 -12.95 -32.43 -31.14
N GLY A 36 -13.62 -33.58 -31.02
CA GLY A 36 -12.99 -34.89 -30.92
C GLY A 36 -12.74 -35.54 -32.29
N ALA A 37 -11.77 -36.45 -32.32
CA ALA A 37 -11.62 -37.61 -33.22
C ALA A 37 -10.34 -38.37 -32.77
N GLU A 38 -10.43 -39.53 -32.14
CA GLU A 38 -10.44 -40.90 -32.71
C GLU A 38 -9.08 -41.48 -33.19
N ARG A 39 -8.60 -42.46 -32.38
CA ARG A 39 -7.96 -43.78 -32.63
C ARG A 39 -6.69 -43.98 -33.51
N ALA A 40 -5.67 -44.52 -32.81
CA ALA A 40 -4.88 -45.76 -33.03
C ALA A 40 -3.90 -45.93 -34.24
N HIS A 41 -2.62 -46.22 -33.94
CA HIS A 41 -1.93 -47.50 -34.27
C HIS A 41 -0.49 -47.61 -33.69
N GLN A 42 0.03 -48.83 -33.70
CA GLN A 42 1.19 -49.40 -32.99
C GLN A 42 2.55 -49.14 -33.68
N GLY A 43 3.64 -49.20 -32.90
CA GLY A 43 5.00 -49.45 -33.41
C GLY A 43 6.13 -48.80 -32.57
N ALA A 44 7.03 -49.60 -32.01
CA ALA A 44 8.29 -49.20 -31.37
C ALA A 44 9.41 -50.17 -31.82
N PRO A 45 10.71 -49.97 -31.52
CA PRO A 45 11.41 -48.79 -30.99
C PRO A 45 12.69 -48.42 -31.80
N ALA A 46 13.27 -47.23 -31.57
CA ALA A 46 14.71 -47.00 -31.78
C ALA A 46 15.27 -45.84 -30.94
N SER A 47 16.34 -46.20 -30.21
CA SER A 47 17.48 -45.39 -29.72
C SER A 47 17.23 -44.14 -28.87
N SER A 48 17.56 -44.34 -27.60
CA SER A 48 17.94 -43.40 -26.54
C SER A 48 18.95 -42.32 -26.96
N ILE A 49 18.53 -41.06 -26.86
CA ILE A 49 19.40 -39.94 -26.51
C ILE A 49 18.69 -39.17 -25.40
N ASP A 50 19.23 -39.29 -24.19
CA ASP A 50 18.86 -38.52 -23.00
C ASP A 50 19.18 -37.05 -23.25
N ARG A 51 18.14 -36.26 -23.55
CA ARG A 51 18.22 -34.80 -23.56
C ARG A 51 17.33 -34.33 -22.42
N ARG A 52 17.95 -34.08 -21.25
CA ARG A 52 17.29 -33.42 -20.12
C ARG A 52 16.60 -32.17 -20.63
N GLN A 53 15.28 -32.17 -20.57
CA GLN A 53 14.46 -30.98 -20.67
C GLN A 53 14.64 -30.22 -19.36
N ASP A 54 15.61 -29.31 -19.33
CA ASP A 54 15.60 -28.26 -18.32
C ASP A 54 14.53 -27.25 -18.76
N GLY A 55 13.29 -27.55 -18.37
CA GLY A 55 12.16 -26.64 -18.42
C GLY A 55 12.37 -25.51 -17.42
N ALA A 56 13.26 -24.57 -17.74
CA ALA A 56 13.22 -23.25 -17.14
C ALA A 56 11.94 -22.58 -17.66
N SER A 57 10.88 -22.65 -16.85
CA SER A 57 9.68 -21.84 -17.04
C SER A 57 10.13 -20.39 -17.19
N ALA A 58 9.97 -19.82 -18.38
CA ALA A 58 10.22 -18.40 -18.60
C ALA A 58 9.39 -17.60 -17.58
N PRO A 59 9.91 -16.52 -16.99
CA PRO A 59 9.09 -15.64 -16.17
C PRO A 59 7.88 -15.19 -16.99
N ASP A 60 6.69 -15.31 -16.40
CA ASP A 60 5.42 -14.89 -16.99
C ASP A 60 5.56 -13.42 -17.42
N GLU A 61 5.80 -13.15 -18.71
CA GLU A 61 5.86 -11.82 -19.35
C GLU A 61 4.46 -11.17 -19.40
N ARG A 62 3.73 -11.26 -18.30
CA ARG A 62 2.49 -10.53 -18.12
C ARG A 62 2.88 -9.08 -17.90
N ALA A 63 2.42 -8.20 -18.79
CA ALA A 63 2.62 -6.76 -18.66
C ALA A 63 2.42 -6.32 -17.20
N PRO A 64 3.30 -5.48 -16.64
CA PRO A 64 3.31 -5.16 -15.22
C PRO A 64 1.91 -4.71 -14.79
N ARG A 65 1.31 -5.47 -13.86
CA ARG A 65 0.01 -5.12 -13.29
C ARG A 65 0.24 -3.89 -12.42
N ARG A 66 -0.12 -2.71 -12.93
CA ARG A 66 -0.32 -1.53 -12.07
C ARG A 66 -1.24 -1.95 -10.93
N VAL A 67 -0.88 -1.65 -9.69
CA VAL A 67 -1.75 -1.89 -8.53
C VAL A 67 -2.24 -0.56 -8.00
N PRO A 68 -3.51 -0.45 -7.58
CA PRO A 68 -4.05 0.82 -7.13
C PRO A 68 -3.39 1.25 -5.83
N VAL A 69 -3.10 2.54 -5.73
CA VAL A 69 -2.56 3.18 -4.55
C VAL A 69 -3.58 4.19 -4.03
N VAL A 70 -3.87 4.14 -2.74
CA VAL A 70 -4.73 5.09 -2.04
C VAL A 70 -3.96 5.73 -0.91
N THR A 71 -4.06 7.05 -0.76
CA THR A 71 -3.41 7.77 0.34
C THR A 71 -4.45 8.19 1.38
N ILE A 72 -4.07 8.10 2.67
CA ILE A 72 -4.88 8.61 3.79
C ILE A 72 -4.00 9.55 4.61
N ASP A 73 -4.30 10.83 4.55
CA ASP A 73 -3.56 11.89 5.24
C ASP A 73 -4.51 12.68 6.18
N GLY A 74 -3.91 13.54 6.98
CA GLY A 74 -4.50 14.34 8.03
C GLY A 74 -3.45 14.54 9.12
N TYR A 75 -3.67 15.51 9.99
CA TYR A 75 -2.73 15.81 11.08
C TYR A 75 -2.54 14.64 12.05
N SER A 76 -1.43 14.65 12.80
CA SER A 76 -1.24 13.71 13.92
C SER A 76 -2.43 13.75 14.88
N GLY A 77 -2.94 12.57 15.27
CA GLY A 77 -4.14 12.42 16.11
C GLY A 77 -5.49 12.58 15.39
N SER A 78 -5.55 12.76 14.07
CA SER A 78 -6.81 12.94 13.33
C SER A 78 -7.65 11.67 13.18
N GLY A 79 -7.03 10.47 13.21
CA GLY A 79 -7.71 9.18 13.06
C GLY A 79 -7.39 8.39 11.78
N LYS A 80 -6.34 8.77 11.04
CA LYS A 80 -5.87 8.08 9.82
C LYS A 80 -5.71 6.57 10.00
N SER A 81 -4.89 6.15 10.96
CA SER A 81 -4.60 4.74 11.22
C SER A 81 -5.87 3.95 11.61
N THR A 82 -6.83 4.59 12.28
CA THR A 82 -8.12 3.97 12.60
C THR A 82 -8.96 3.73 11.34
N LEU A 83 -9.00 4.69 10.40
CA LEU A 83 -9.68 4.50 9.12
C LEU A 83 -8.97 3.43 8.27
N ALA A 84 -7.64 3.49 8.17
CA ALA A 84 -6.85 2.53 7.40
C ALA A 84 -7.06 1.09 7.91
N ALA A 85 -7.04 0.88 9.24
CA ALA A 85 -7.32 -0.42 9.84
C ALA A 85 -8.75 -0.92 9.57
N ALA A 86 -9.75 -0.03 9.58
CA ALA A 86 -11.12 -0.37 9.25
C ALA A 86 -11.28 -0.76 7.77
N LEU A 87 -10.61 -0.05 6.86
CA LEU A 87 -10.57 -0.39 5.44
C LEU A 87 -9.90 -1.74 5.19
N ALA A 88 -8.75 -2.01 5.83
CA ALA A 88 -8.04 -3.28 5.69
C ALA A 88 -8.90 -4.50 6.05
N ARG A 89 -9.74 -4.39 7.10
CA ARG A 89 -10.71 -5.44 7.48
C ARG A 89 -11.76 -5.70 6.40
N LEU A 90 -12.16 -4.68 5.66
CA LEU A 90 -13.19 -4.77 4.62
C LEU A 90 -12.62 -5.15 3.24
N LEU A 91 -11.30 -5.10 3.08
CA LEU A 91 -10.59 -5.19 1.81
C LEU A 91 -9.49 -6.26 1.88
N PRO A 92 -9.85 -7.56 1.90
CA PRO A 92 -8.84 -8.62 1.87
C PRO A 92 -7.95 -8.49 0.63
N GLY A 93 -6.64 -8.65 0.82
CA GLY A 93 -5.64 -8.50 -0.23
C GLY A 93 -5.09 -7.09 -0.42
N TRP A 94 -5.63 -6.09 0.29
CA TRP A 94 -5.00 -4.77 0.39
C TRP A 94 -3.94 -4.76 1.49
N GLN A 95 -2.80 -4.13 1.23
CA GLN A 95 -1.77 -3.85 2.23
C GLN A 95 -1.90 -2.42 2.76
N VAL A 96 -1.52 -2.19 4.01
CA VAL A 96 -1.46 -0.85 4.62
C VAL A 96 0.00 -0.57 4.99
N LEU A 97 0.50 0.58 4.55
CA LEU A 97 1.82 1.08 4.88
C LEU A 97 1.68 2.35 5.73
N HIS A 98 2.46 2.44 6.80
CA HIS A 98 2.41 3.53 7.76
C HIS A 98 3.67 4.37 7.65
N LEU A 99 3.57 5.68 7.34
CA LEU A 99 4.76 6.53 7.28
C LEU A 99 5.52 6.57 8.63
N ASP A 100 4.81 6.37 9.75
CA ASP A 100 5.39 6.21 11.10
C ASP A 100 6.47 5.11 11.16
N ASP A 101 6.43 4.13 10.25
CA ASP A 101 7.42 3.06 10.18
C ASP A 101 8.76 3.52 9.60
N TRP A 102 8.83 4.64 8.87
CA TRP A 102 10.04 5.06 8.13
C TRP A 102 10.36 6.55 8.19
N TYR A 103 9.65 7.36 8.98
CA TYR A 103 10.12 8.72 9.24
C TYR A 103 11.49 8.68 9.93
N PRO A 104 12.51 9.35 9.39
CA PRO A 104 13.80 9.47 10.06
C PRO A 104 13.73 10.46 11.22
N GLY A 105 13.14 10.01 12.33
CA GLY A 105 12.98 10.77 13.56
C GLY A 105 11.94 11.89 13.47
N TRP A 106 11.91 12.72 14.51
CA TRP A 106 10.89 13.75 14.71
C TRP A 106 10.93 14.91 13.72
N ASP A 107 12.00 15.04 12.94
CA ASP A 107 12.19 16.08 11.90
C ASP A 107 12.13 15.48 10.48
N GLY A 108 11.68 14.23 10.38
CA GLY A 108 11.75 13.42 9.17
C GLY A 108 10.54 13.51 8.22
N LEU A 109 9.58 14.42 8.45
CA LEU A 109 8.31 14.40 7.71
C LEU A 109 8.49 14.44 6.19
N ALA A 110 9.26 15.42 5.70
CA ALA A 110 9.51 15.58 4.26
C ALA A 110 10.25 14.37 3.65
N GLN A 111 11.16 13.76 4.41
CA GLN A 111 11.90 12.57 3.98
C GLN A 111 10.99 11.34 3.94
N GLY A 112 10.08 11.19 4.90
CA GLY A 112 9.06 10.15 4.89
C GLY A 112 8.07 10.29 3.73
N ALA A 113 7.70 11.53 3.38
CA ALA A 113 6.87 11.81 2.21
C ALA A 113 7.56 11.45 0.89
N GLU A 114 8.86 11.74 0.73
CA GLU A 114 9.64 11.30 -0.45
C GLU A 114 9.62 9.77 -0.61
N VAL A 115 9.80 9.03 0.49
CA VAL A 115 9.72 7.55 0.47
C VAL A 115 8.33 7.08 0.04
N ALA A 116 7.26 7.72 0.54
CA ALA A 116 5.89 7.42 0.12
C ALA A 116 5.67 7.69 -1.38
N ARG A 117 6.19 8.82 -1.91
CA ARG A 117 6.13 9.15 -3.34
C ARG A 117 6.79 8.07 -4.20
N ARG A 118 8.00 7.62 -3.82
CA ARG A 118 8.71 6.54 -4.52
C ARG A 118 7.90 5.25 -4.53
N ILE A 119 7.42 4.81 -3.36
CA ILE A 119 6.64 3.56 -3.24
C ILE A 119 5.39 3.64 -4.11
N ALA A 120 4.66 4.75 -4.05
CA ALA A 120 3.46 4.93 -4.86
C ALA A 120 3.76 4.88 -6.36
N ALA A 121 4.83 5.54 -6.81
CA ALA A 121 5.25 5.53 -8.21
C ALA A 121 5.63 4.12 -8.69
N ASP A 122 6.44 3.39 -7.92
CA ASP A 122 6.83 2.02 -8.25
C ASP A 122 5.61 1.09 -8.38
N LEU A 123 4.72 1.11 -7.38
CA LEU A 123 3.52 0.27 -7.36
C LEU A 123 2.56 0.62 -8.51
N ARG A 124 2.35 1.92 -8.75
CA ARG A 124 1.54 2.39 -9.87
C ARG A 124 2.16 1.99 -11.19
N GLU A 125 3.47 1.87 -11.31
CA GLU A 125 4.16 1.39 -12.53
C GLU A 125 4.28 -0.14 -12.59
N GLY A 126 3.72 -0.86 -11.61
CA GLY A 126 3.75 -2.32 -11.54
C GLY A 126 5.13 -2.88 -11.22
N ARG A 127 5.94 -2.15 -10.45
CA ARG A 127 7.17 -2.62 -9.80
C ARG A 127 6.98 -2.78 -8.29
N THR A 128 7.66 -3.77 -7.70
CA THR A 128 7.82 -3.84 -6.25
C THR A 128 8.65 -2.66 -5.76
N SER A 129 8.49 -2.29 -4.49
CA SER A 129 9.29 -1.24 -3.86
C SER A 129 9.82 -1.72 -2.51
N SER A 130 10.47 -0.85 -1.77
CA SER A 130 10.92 -1.12 -0.40
C SER A 130 11.11 0.17 0.39
N TYR A 131 11.20 0.04 1.71
CA TYR A 131 11.62 1.12 2.61
C TYR A 131 12.55 0.59 3.71
N VAL A 132 13.26 1.49 4.37
CA VAL A 132 14.03 1.17 5.57
C VAL A 132 13.26 1.68 6.78
N THR A 133 13.02 0.81 7.76
CA THR A 133 12.29 1.19 8.96
C THR A 133 13.07 2.21 9.78
N TRP A 134 12.39 2.99 10.61
CA TRP A 134 13.03 3.80 11.64
C TRP A 134 12.83 3.16 13.02
N ASP A 135 13.91 3.03 13.77
CA ASP A 135 13.86 2.67 15.18
C ASP A 135 13.75 3.95 16.01
N TRP A 136 12.56 4.18 16.56
CA TRP A 136 12.26 5.35 17.39
C TRP A 136 12.90 5.30 18.78
N GLU A 137 13.27 4.12 19.28
CA GLU A 137 13.92 3.98 20.59
C GLU A 137 15.39 4.37 20.51
N THR A 138 16.08 3.91 19.45
CA THR A 138 17.51 4.21 19.24
C THR A 138 17.75 5.44 18.36
N ASN A 139 16.70 5.96 17.72
CA ASN A 139 16.75 7.06 16.75
C ASN A 139 17.73 6.78 15.60
N THR A 140 17.63 5.57 15.02
CA THR A 140 18.47 5.11 13.91
C THR A 140 17.68 4.35 12.85
N SER A 141 18.28 4.17 11.67
CA SER A 141 17.73 3.31 10.62
C SER A 141 17.72 1.84 11.06
N GLY A 142 16.58 1.19 10.86
CA GLY A 142 16.38 -0.24 11.11
C GLY A 142 16.56 -1.10 9.85
N ARG A 143 15.67 -2.07 9.68
CA ARG A 143 15.75 -3.07 8.59
C ARG A 143 15.09 -2.58 7.31
N ALA A 144 15.53 -3.11 6.17
CA ALA A 144 14.78 -2.99 4.92
C ALA A 144 13.52 -3.87 4.95
N VAL A 145 12.42 -3.35 4.41
CA VAL A 145 11.13 -4.03 4.26
C VAL A 145 10.70 -3.94 2.80
N GLU A 146 10.45 -5.10 2.21
CA GLU A 146 9.94 -5.21 0.84
C GLU A 146 8.44 -4.87 0.79
N VAL A 147 8.05 -4.15 -0.26
CA VAL A 147 6.66 -3.80 -0.58
C VAL A 147 6.27 -4.56 -1.85
N PRO A 148 5.52 -5.66 -1.71
CA PRO A 148 5.11 -6.47 -2.86
C PRO A 148 4.06 -5.74 -3.70
N LEU A 149 3.85 -6.22 -4.93
CA LEU A 149 2.78 -5.75 -5.81
C LEU A 149 1.41 -6.23 -5.33
N ALA A 150 0.75 -5.40 -4.52
CA ALA A 150 -0.64 -5.54 -4.12
C ALA A 150 -1.32 -4.17 -4.02
N PRO A 151 -2.65 -4.07 -4.12
CA PRO A 151 -3.39 -2.85 -3.80
C PRO A 151 -2.97 -2.28 -2.45
N THR A 152 -2.64 -0.99 -2.38
CA THR A 152 -1.96 -0.41 -1.22
C THR A 152 -2.68 0.83 -0.70
N ILE A 153 -2.86 0.89 0.61
CA ILE A 153 -3.16 2.12 1.34
C ILE A 153 -1.85 2.63 1.96
N ILE A 154 -1.46 3.86 1.66
CA ILE A 154 -0.35 4.56 2.31
C ILE A 154 -0.95 5.60 3.26
N GLU A 155 -0.67 5.51 4.55
CA GLU A 155 -1.25 6.41 5.55
C GLU A 155 -0.17 7.10 6.39
N GLY A 156 -0.38 8.38 6.69
CA GLY A 156 0.55 9.17 7.49
C GLY A 156 0.50 10.67 7.18
N CYS A 157 1.23 11.46 7.96
CA CYS A 157 1.34 12.91 7.72
C CYS A 157 2.27 13.16 6.52
N GLY A 158 1.73 13.52 5.37
CA GLY A 158 2.48 13.69 4.13
C GLY A 158 2.19 12.58 3.12
N ALA A 159 1.30 11.64 3.46
CA ALA A 159 0.87 10.59 2.53
C ALA A 159 0.24 11.18 1.25
N CYS A 160 -0.50 12.29 1.33
CA CYS A 160 -1.12 12.92 0.16
C CYS A 160 -0.11 13.62 -0.78
N GLU A 161 1.18 13.70 -0.44
CA GLU A 161 2.21 14.14 -1.38
C GLU A 161 2.52 13.08 -2.45
N ALA A 162 2.16 11.82 -2.20
CA ALA A 162 2.24 10.74 -3.16
C ALA A 162 1.08 10.77 -4.17
N ASP A 163 1.41 10.60 -5.45
CA ASP A 163 0.42 10.40 -6.50
C ASP A 163 -0.34 9.09 -6.25
N ALA A 164 -1.66 9.14 -6.35
CA ALA A 164 -2.55 8.06 -5.94
C ALA A 164 -3.81 8.02 -6.81
N ASP A 165 -4.45 6.85 -6.88
CA ASP A 165 -5.75 6.67 -7.55
C ASP A 165 -6.90 7.31 -6.75
N LEU A 166 -6.69 7.43 -5.44
CA LEU A 166 -7.58 8.16 -4.54
C LEU A 166 -6.77 8.72 -3.37
N SER A 167 -6.94 10.01 -3.10
CA SER A 167 -6.40 10.67 -1.91
C SER A 167 -7.52 11.00 -0.93
N VAL A 168 -7.34 10.62 0.33
CA VAL A 168 -8.31 10.85 1.42
C VAL A 168 -7.68 11.75 2.47
N TRP A 169 -8.23 12.94 2.64
CA TRP A 169 -7.88 13.83 3.75
C TRP A 169 -8.86 13.67 4.91
N ILE A 170 -8.35 13.33 6.10
CA ILE A 170 -9.12 13.34 7.34
C ILE A 170 -9.25 14.77 7.83
N ALA A 171 -10.48 15.27 7.86
CA ALA A 171 -10.80 16.59 8.41
C ALA A 171 -10.24 16.77 9.83
N ASP A 172 -9.66 17.95 10.09
CA ASP A 172 -9.06 18.26 11.39
C ASP A 172 -10.14 18.37 12.48
N PRO A 173 -10.13 17.53 13.53
CA PRO A 173 -11.03 17.68 14.66
C PRO A 173 -10.64 18.83 15.61
N GLY A 174 -9.57 19.57 15.30
CA GLY A 174 -9.01 20.66 16.08
C GLY A 174 -7.79 20.22 16.92
N GLU A 175 -6.83 21.13 17.08
CA GLU A 175 -5.55 20.82 17.75
C GLU A 175 -5.72 20.22 19.14
N ALA A 176 -6.62 20.77 19.96
CA ALA A 176 -6.84 20.28 21.33
C ALA A 176 -7.26 18.80 21.35
N GLU A 177 -8.17 18.41 20.46
CA GLU A 177 -8.63 17.03 20.36
C GLU A 177 -7.55 16.11 19.79
N ARG A 178 -6.83 16.57 18.76
CA ARG A 178 -5.70 15.83 18.20
C ARG A 178 -4.60 15.59 19.22
N ARG A 179 -4.23 16.62 19.99
CA ARG A 179 -3.22 16.54 21.05
C ARG A 179 -3.65 15.57 22.12
N ARG A 180 -4.90 15.66 22.58
CA ARG A 180 -5.47 14.73 23.56
C ARG A 180 -5.36 13.29 23.08
N ARG A 181 -5.75 13.00 21.84
CA ARG A 181 -5.68 11.65 21.25
C ARG A 181 -4.24 11.16 21.11
N ALA A 182 -3.35 11.98 20.60
CA ALA A 182 -1.97 11.57 20.35
C ALA A 182 -1.20 11.33 21.66
N LEU A 183 -1.41 12.17 22.68
CA LEU A 183 -0.84 11.94 24.02
C LEU A 183 -1.46 10.72 24.71
N ALA A 184 -2.74 10.44 24.50
CA ALA A 184 -3.36 9.22 25.03
C ALA A 184 -2.80 7.94 24.37
N ARG A 185 -2.34 8.03 23.11
CA ARG A 185 -1.76 6.91 22.35
C ARG A 185 -0.28 6.70 22.67
N ASP A 186 0.52 7.77 22.55
CA ASP A 186 1.99 7.70 22.54
C ASP A 186 2.64 8.30 23.79
N GLY A 187 1.84 8.90 24.68
CA GLY A 187 2.22 9.30 26.02
C GLY A 187 3.48 10.15 26.10
N ALA A 188 4.37 9.77 27.03
CA ALA A 188 5.59 10.49 27.36
C ALA A 188 6.61 10.52 26.21
N THR A 189 6.57 9.54 25.29
CA THR A 189 7.48 9.51 24.14
C THR A 189 7.15 10.60 23.13
N TYR A 190 5.86 10.96 22.96
CA TYR A 190 5.47 11.99 22.01
C TYR A 190 5.37 13.40 22.62
N ALA A 191 5.05 13.51 23.92
CA ALA A 191 4.81 14.79 24.58
C ALA A 191 5.91 15.85 24.36
N PRO A 192 7.22 15.54 24.43
CA PRO A 192 8.29 16.50 24.19
C PRO A 192 8.37 16.99 22.73
N HIS A 193 7.83 16.21 21.78
CA HIS A 193 7.98 16.44 20.35
C HIS A 193 6.72 17.01 19.70
N TRP A 194 5.61 17.14 20.43
CA TRP A 194 4.33 17.63 19.90
C TRP A 194 4.46 18.89 19.05
N GLN A 195 5.07 19.95 19.61
CA GLN A 195 5.19 21.24 18.92
C GLN A 195 6.12 21.16 17.70
N ARG A 196 7.21 20.39 17.80
CA ARG A 196 8.15 20.19 16.69
C ARG A 196 7.46 19.47 15.52
N TRP A 197 6.69 18.42 15.82
CA TRP A 197 5.94 17.69 14.79
C TRP A 197 4.82 18.55 14.21
N ALA A 198 4.00 19.18 15.07
CA ALA A 198 2.88 20.00 14.65
C ALA A 198 3.31 21.17 13.73
N THR A 199 4.49 21.74 13.96
CA THR A 199 5.05 22.80 13.09
C THR A 199 5.31 22.29 11.68
N GLN A 200 5.91 21.12 11.52
CA GLN A 200 6.12 20.51 10.21
C GLN A 200 4.78 20.14 9.55
N ASP A 201 3.88 19.57 10.36
CA ASP A 201 2.59 19.06 9.92
C ASP A 201 1.68 20.20 9.40
N LEU A 202 1.68 21.36 10.05
CA LEU A 202 0.95 22.57 9.65
C LEU A 202 1.58 23.32 8.46
N GLY A 203 2.88 23.15 8.23
CA GLY A 203 3.60 23.77 7.11
C GLY A 203 3.30 23.14 5.75
N ARG A 204 2.47 22.09 5.71
CA ARG A 204 2.15 21.34 4.49
C ARG A 204 1.06 22.05 3.69
N SER A 205 1.33 22.28 2.40
CA SER A 205 0.32 22.76 1.46
C SER A 205 -0.66 21.62 1.15
N ILE A 206 -1.91 21.76 1.58
CA ILE A 206 -2.98 20.84 1.23
C ILE A 206 -3.60 21.37 -0.07
N ASN A 207 -3.18 20.81 -1.21
CA ASN A 207 -3.77 21.12 -2.52
C ASN A 207 -5.03 20.30 -2.79
#